data_AF-A0A8J5N169-F1
#
_entry.id   AF-A0A8J5N169-F1
#
_cell.length_a   1.000
_cell.length_b   1.000
_cell.length_c   1.000
_cell.angle_alpha   90.00
_cell.angle_beta   90.00
_cell.angle_gamma   90.00
#
_symmetry.space_group_name_H-M   'P 1'
#
loop_
_entity.id
_entity.type
_entity.pdbx_description
1 polymer ?
#
loop_
_entity_poly.entity_id
_entity_poly.type
_entity_poly.pdbx_seq_one_letter_code
_entity_poly.pdbx_strand_id
1 'polypeptide(L)'
;TASKKFQVQQHLKTSKHIRLEAVKSNSAQKEQQLLLACSSKSGPDRSQFNADLCKAFVSADIPLHKLNNKCLKSFLEQYTGKKVPDESTLRKNYVSQLFKDTMEIIRRKACGKKIWVSLDETTHYVRPPMYETCTNRLKKQQCALELSVVYAVVSSCISFFLPCCVMLAIYSRLYLYAKRHVESI
;
A
#
# COMPACT_ATOMS: atom_id res chain seq x y z
N THR A 1 -1.00 0.18 -29.32
CA THR A 1 -0.46 0.38 -27.95
C THR A 1 0.66 1.44 -27.88
N ALA A 2 0.64 2.46 -28.75
CA ALA A 2 1.66 3.51 -28.80
C ALA A 2 1.21 4.84 -28.14
N SER A 3 -0.09 5.17 -28.18
CA SER A 3 -0.61 6.47 -27.70
C SER A 3 -0.49 6.67 -26.19
N LYS A 4 -0.55 5.60 -25.38
CA LYS A 4 -0.39 5.69 -23.91
C LYS A 4 1.03 6.09 -23.50
N LYS A 5 2.05 5.65 -24.25
CA LYS A 5 3.47 5.99 -23.99
C LYS A 5 3.75 7.46 -24.35
N PHE A 6 3.12 7.96 -25.40
CA PHE A 6 3.28 9.35 -25.84
C PHE A 6 2.73 10.36 -24.82
N GLN A 7 1.54 10.10 -24.25
CA GLN A 7 0.95 10.98 -23.22
C GLN A 7 1.82 11.07 -21.96
N VAL A 8 2.41 9.96 -21.51
CA VAL A 8 3.29 9.94 -20.34
C VAL A 8 4.58 10.73 -20.61
N GLN A 9 5.16 10.60 -21.80
CA GLN A 9 6.35 11.39 -22.17
C GLN A 9 6.06 12.89 -22.32
N GLN A 10 4.88 13.26 -22.83
CA GLN A 10 4.47 14.66 -22.92
C GLN A 10 4.20 15.27 -21.53
N HIS A 11 3.65 14.49 -20.60
CA HIS A 11 3.47 14.92 -19.20
C HIS A 11 4.80 15.18 -18.50
N LEU A 12 5.79 14.30 -18.67
CA LEU A 12 7.15 14.48 -18.13
C LEU A 12 7.86 15.72 -18.70
N LYS A 13 7.58 16.09 -19.96
CA LYS A 13 8.15 17.27 -20.63
C LYS A 13 7.37 18.57 -20.37
N THR A 14 6.35 18.54 -19.53
CA THR A 14 5.55 19.74 -19.23
C THR A 14 6.38 20.72 -18.39
N SER A 15 6.27 22.02 -18.72
CA SER A 15 6.99 23.13 -18.07
C SER A 15 6.81 23.19 -16.55
N LYS A 16 5.73 22.62 -15.99
CA LYS A 16 5.53 22.45 -14.54
C LYS A 16 6.56 21.51 -13.90
N HIS A 17 6.90 20.39 -14.55
CA HIS A 17 7.83 19.39 -14.01
C HIS A 17 9.29 19.88 -14.13
N ILE A 18 9.64 20.52 -15.25
CA ILE A 18 10.95 21.13 -15.48
C ILE A 18 11.21 22.25 -14.45
N ARG A 19 10.20 23.07 -14.15
CA ARG A 19 10.31 24.16 -13.17
C ARG A 19 10.42 23.64 -11.72
N LEU A 20 9.79 22.51 -11.40
CA LEU A 20 9.95 21.84 -10.09
C LEU A 20 11.31 21.14 -9.94
N GLU A 21 11.85 20.54 -11.01
CA GLU A 21 13.20 19.97 -11.00
C GLU A 21 14.29 21.03 -10.92
N ALA A 22 14.14 22.16 -11.62
CA ALA A 22 15.06 23.31 -11.52
C ALA A 22 15.03 24.01 -10.14
N VAL A 23 13.91 23.94 -9.43
CA VAL A 23 13.81 24.42 -8.04
C VAL A 23 14.43 23.43 -7.05
N LYS A 24 14.40 22.12 -7.36
CA LYS A 24 15.05 21.07 -6.55
C LYS A 24 16.58 21.08 -6.65
N SER A 25 17.15 21.44 -7.81
CA SER A 25 18.61 21.52 -7.98
C SER A 25 19.22 22.76 -7.30
N ASN A 26 18.48 23.87 -7.17
CA ASN A 26 18.95 25.10 -6.53
C ASN A 26 18.69 25.16 -5.00
N SER A 27 17.94 24.23 -4.41
CA SER A 27 17.65 24.20 -2.97
C SER A 27 18.72 23.48 -2.13
N ALA A 28 19.79 22.99 -2.75
CA ALA A 28 20.91 22.36 -2.06
C ALA A 28 21.94 23.35 -1.47
N GLN A 29 21.85 24.67 -1.72
CA GLN A 29 22.88 25.63 -1.29
C GLN A 29 22.38 26.97 -0.72
N LYS A 30 21.11 27.12 -0.31
CA LYS A 30 20.67 28.36 0.37
C LYS A 30 20.03 28.08 1.73
N GLU A 31 20.90 28.00 2.74
CA GLU A 31 20.57 28.33 4.12
C GLU A 31 19.84 29.68 4.16
N GLN A 32 18.56 29.66 4.53
CA GLN A 32 17.97 30.75 5.29
C GLN A 32 17.30 30.15 6.52
N GLN A 33 17.91 30.48 7.65
CA GLN A 33 17.58 30.11 9.02
C GLN A 33 16.06 30.17 9.27
N LEU A 34 15.46 29.00 9.55
CA LEU A 34 14.22 28.94 10.31
C LEU A 34 14.58 28.55 11.74
N LEU A 35 14.61 29.56 12.60
CA LEU A 35 14.79 29.43 14.05
C LEU A 35 13.67 28.56 14.64
N LEU A 36 13.92 27.26 14.76
CA LEU A 36 13.47 26.43 15.86
C LEU A 36 14.62 25.50 16.28
N ALA A 37 15.65 26.13 16.84
CA ALA A 37 16.54 25.47 17.78
C ALA A 37 15.74 25.15 19.05
N CYS A 38 15.07 24.01 19.08
CA CYS A 38 14.73 23.38 20.36
C CYS A 38 15.78 22.30 20.61
N SER A 39 16.82 22.72 21.31
CA SER A 39 17.85 21.89 21.93
C SER A 39 17.36 20.50 22.32
N SER A 40 17.77 19.48 21.56
CA SER A 40 17.80 18.10 22.03
C SER A 40 18.99 17.91 22.99
N LYS A 41 19.04 18.73 24.05
CA LYS A 41 19.67 18.32 25.31
C LYS A 41 18.56 17.77 26.19
N SER A 42 18.06 16.59 25.85
CA SER A 42 17.34 15.78 26.84
C SER A 42 18.27 14.64 27.20
N GLY A 43 18.66 14.56 28.47
CA GLY A 43 19.41 13.41 28.99
C GLY A 43 18.75 12.08 28.60
N PRO A 44 19.50 10.96 28.72
CA PRO A 44 19.09 9.64 28.24
C PRO A 44 17.68 9.21 28.70
N ASP A 45 17.19 9.75 29.81
CA ASP A 45 16.02 9.29 30.52
C ASP A 45 14.65 9.85 30.06
N ARG A 46 14.59 10.99 29.34
CA ARG A 46 13.30 11.53 28.81
C ARG A 46 12.93 10.97 27.44
N SER A 47 13.94 10.78 26.58
CA SER A 47 13.78 10.15 25.27
C SER A 47 13.32 8.70 25.42
N GLN A 48 13.97 7.97 26.34
CA GLN A 48 13.69 6.57 26.60
C GLN A 48 12.26 6.34 27.13
N PHE A 49 11.83 7.12 28.13
CA PHE A 49 10.45 7.03 28.65
C PHE A 49 9.39 7.20 27.55
N ASN A 50 9.54 8.20 26.68
CA ASN A 50 8.58 8.45 25.61
C ASN A 50 8.57 7.33 24.57
N ALA A 51 9.74 6.77 24.24
CA ALA A 51 9.86 5.62 23.35
C ALA A 51 9.19 4.38 23.94
N ASP A 52 9.44 4.08 25.22
CA ASP A 52 8.86 2.93 25.92
C ASP A 52 7.35 3.09 26.10
N LEU A 53 6.86 4.29 26.41
CA LEU A 53 5.44 4.62 26.46
C LEU A 53 4.77 4.37 25.10
N CYS A 54 5.35 4.89 24.02
CA CYS A 54 4.83 4.68 22.66
C CYS A 54 4.80 3.20 22.30
N LYS A 55 5.88 2.47 22.61
CA LYS A 55 5.98 1.03 22.35
C LYS A 55 4.94 0.24 23.13
N ALA A 56 4.72 0.55 24.40
CA ALA A 56 3.72 -0.13 25.23
C ALA A 56 2.29 0.07 24.68
N PHE A 57 1.93 1.30 24.32
CA PHE A 57 0.61 1.61 23.75
C PHE A 57 0.37 0.88 22.43
N VAL A 58 1.33 0.94 21.50
CA VAL A 58 1.19 0.26 20.20
C VAL A 58 1.18 -1.26 20.37
N SER A 59 2.00 -1.80 21.28
CA SER A 59 2.03 -3.26 21.54
C SER A 59 0.75 -3.78 22.20
N ALA A 60 0.05 -2.92 22.95
CA ALA A 60 -1.24 -3.23 23.57
C ALA A 60 -2.44 -2.96 22.64
N ASP A 61 -2.20 -2.58 21.39
CA ASP A 61 -3.24 -2.14 20.43
C ASP A 61 -4.08 -0.96 20.95
N ILE A 62 -3.46 -0.07 21.74
CA ILE A 62 -4.11 1.11 22.30
C ILE A 62 -3.78 2.35 21.44
N PRO A 63 -4.79 3.02 20.87
CA PRO A 63 -4.58 4.23 20.08
C PRO A 63 -3.92 5.37 20.88
N LEU A 64 -2.89 5.98 20.31
CA LEU A 64 -2.14 7.08 20.95
C LEU A 64 -3.00 8.29 21.32
N HIS A 65 -4.11 8.54 20.61
CA HIS A 65 -5.00 9.68 20.92
C HIS A 65 -5.63 9.59 22.31
N LYS A 66 -5.65 8.39 22.93
CA LYS A 66 -6.14 8.21 24.30
C LYS A 66 -5.27 8.94 25.33
N LEU A 67 -4.00 9.20 25.03
CA LEU A 67 -3.10 10.00 25.88
C LEU A 67 -3.50 11.48 25.96
N ASN A 68 -4.34 11.97 25.05
CA ASN A 68 -4.88 13.33 25.12
C ASN A 68 -6.00 13.45 26.19
N ASN A 69 -6.48 12.34 26.75
CA ASN A 69 -7.42 12.37 27.85
C ASN A 69 -6.73 12.92 29.12
N LYS A 70 -7.26 14.03 29.66
CA LYS A 70 -6.69 14.72 30.83
C LYS A 70 -6.60 13.83 32.07
N CYS A 71 -7.60 13.00 32.33
CA CYS A 71 -7.63 12.12 33.51
C CYS A 71 -6.52 11.05 33.44
N LEU A 72 -6.42 10.36 32.30
CA LEU A 72 -5.34 9.39 32.06
C LEU A 72 -3.97 10.05 32.12
N LYS A 73 -3.84 11.24 31.54
CA LYS A 73 -2.60 12.00 31.53
C LYS A 73 -2.16 12.39 32.93
N SER A 74 -3.05 12.97 33.73
CA SER A 74 -2.76 13.34 35.12
C SER A 74 -2.40 12.13 35.97
N PHE A 75 -3.09 10.99 35.78
CA PHE A 75 -2.74 9.74 36.43
C PHE A 75 -1.31 9.29 36.08
N LEU A 76 -0.96 9.23 34.80
CA LEU A 76 0.38 8.81 34.37
C LEU A 76 1.46 9.78 34.87
N GLU A 77 1.23 11.08 34.79
CA GLU A 77 2.19 12.09 35.25
C GLU A 77 2.41 12.03 36.77
N GLN A 78 1.35 11.73 37.54
CA GLN A 78 1.43 11.59 39.00
C GLN A 78 2.31 10.40 39.43
N TYR A 79 2.11 9.23 38.83
CA TYR A 79 2.84 8.01 39.23
C TYR A 79 4.23 7.89 38.60
N THR A 80 4.47 8.52 37.45
CA THR A 80 5.78 8.44 36.76
C THR A 80 6.71 9.61 37.10
N GLY A 81 6.17 10.72 37.62
CA GLY A 81 6.93 11.97 37.82
C GLY A 81 7.45 12.60 36.52
N LYS A 82 7.06 12.04 35.35
CA LYS A 82 7.49 12.47 34.02
C LYS A 82 6.28 13.06 33.29
N LYS A 83 6.49 14.19 32.61
CA LYS A 83 5.47 14.81 31.76
C LYS A 83 5.17 13.92 30.56
N VAL A 84 3.88 13.61 30.34
CA VAL A 84 3.46 12.76 29.23
C VAL A 84 3.35 13.62 27.95
N PRO A 85 4.00 13.19 26.84
CA PRO A 85 3.93 13.89 25.56
C PRO A 85 2.53 13.83 24.96
N ASP A 86 2.22 14.77 24.06
CA ASP A 86 0.97 14.70 23.29
C ASP A 86 1.07 13.62 22.19
N GLU A 87 -0.09 13.18 21.71
CA GLU A 87 -0.19 12.18 20.66
C GLU A 87 0.56 12.56 19.38
N SER A 88 0.55 13.83 18.96
CA SER A 88 1.25 14.29 17.75
C SER A 88 2.77 14.22 17.94
N THR A 89 3.28 14.55 19.12
CA THR A 89 4.70 14.38 19.47
C THR A 89 5.12 12.92 19.38
N LEU A 90 4.31 11.99 19.89
CA LEU A 90 4.61 10.55 19.81
C LEU A 90 4.56 10.03 18.37
N ARG A 91 3.54 10.44 17.61
CA ARG A 91 3.34 10.04 16.22
C ARG A 91 4.49 10.46 15.31
N LYS A 92 4.96 11.71 15.43
CA LYS A 92 6.03 12.25 14.56
C LYS A 92 7.39 11.66 14.88
N ASN A 93 7.72 11.52 16.17
CA ASN A 93 9.09 11.22 16.58
C ASN A 93 9.36 9.72 16.78
N TYR A 94 8.38 8.93 17.22
CA TYR A 94 8.64 7.55 17.70
C TYR A 94 7.93 6.48 16.86
N VAL A 95 6.71 6.73 16.37
CA VAL A 95 5.93 5.72 15.61
C VAL A 95 6.65 5.27 14.34
N SER A 96 7.25 6.21 13.60
CA SER A 96 8.01 5.90 12.38
C SER A 96 9.19 4.97 12.65
N GLN A 97 9.88 5.16 13.78
CA GLN A 97 11.01 4.32 14.16
C GLN A 97 10.54 2.93 14.62
N LEU A 98 9.51 2.87 15.48
CA LEU A 98 8.94 1.63 15.97
C LEU A 98 8.41 0.74 14.84
N PHE A 99 7.81 1.33 13.81
CA PHE A 99 7.37 0.63 12.61
C PHE A 99 8.54 -0.02 11.87
N LYS A 100 9.64 0.71 11.65
CA LYS A 100 10.82 0.18 10.96
C LYS A 100 11.43 -1.00 11.72
N ASP A 101 11.58 -0.87 13.03
CA ASP A 101 12.15 -1.90 13.89
C ASP A 101 11.27 -3.16 13.87
N THR A 102 9.95 -3.00 13.96
CA THR A 102 8.99 -4.11 13.91
C THR A 102 9.00 -4.80 12.54
N MET A 103 9.06 -4.03 11.46
CA MET A 103 9.18 -4.56 10.11
C MET A 103 10.47 -5.35 9.91
N GLU A 104 11.59 -4.92 10.51
CA GLU A 104 12.84 -5.68 10.48
C GLU A 104 12.71 -7.02 11.21
N ILE A 105 12.07 -7.04 12.39
CA ILE A 105 11.79 -8.27 13.13
C ILE A 105 10.92 -9.21 12.31
N ILE A 106 9.87 -8.70 11.66
CA ILE A 106 8.99 -9.49 10.79
C ILE A 106 9.79 -10.06 9.62
N ARG A 107 10.61 -9.24 8.95
CA ARG A 107 11.48 -9.70 7.84
C ARG A 107 12.45 -10.78 8.29
N ARG A 108 13.07 -10.63 9.46
CA ARG A 108 13.97 -11.64 10.05
C ARG A 108 13.23 -12.94 10.34
N LYS A 109 12.03 -12.86 10.91
CA LYS A 109 11.18 -14.04 11.20
C LYS A 109 10.68 -14.72 9.93
N ALA A 110 10.48 -13.97 8.85
CA ALA A 110 9.99 -14.46 7.56
C ALA A 110 11.11 -14.94 6.62
N CYS A 111 12.37 -14.56 6.89
CA CYS A 111 13.52 -14.95 6.08
C CYS A 111 13.64 -16.49 5.99
N GLY A 112 13.80 -17.02 4.78
CA GLY A 112 13.96 -18.45 4.53
C GLY A 112 12.67 -19.29 4.64
N LYS A 113 11.50 -18.69 4.88
CA LYS A 113 10.22 -19.39 4.98
C LYS A 113 9.35 -19.15 3.75
N LYS A 114 8.50 -20.12 3.42
CA LYS A 114 7.48 -19.97 2.37
C LYS A 114 6.35 -19.06 2.91
N ILE A 115 6.17 -17.90 2.28
CA ILE A 115 5.13 -16.93 2.65
C ILE A 115 3.93 -17.11 1.70
N TRP A 116 2.72 -17.16 2.25
CA TRP A 116 1.48 -17.05 1.49
C TRP A 116 0.90 -15.66 1.70
N VAL A 117 0.44 -15.02 0.62
CA VAL A 117 -0.12 -13.65 0.66
C VAL A 117 -1.52 -13.72 0.07
N SER A 118 -2.54 -13.51 0.90
CA SER A 118 -3.88 -13.16 0.44
C SER A 118 -3.98 -11.66 0.23
N LEU A 119 -4.58 -11.27 -0.89
CA LEU A 119 -4.97 -9.89 -1.15
C LEU A 119 -6.47 -9.80 -0.92
N ASP A 120 -6.88 -8.96 0.03
CA ASP A 120 -8.28 -8.61 0.25
C ASP A 120 -8.57 -7.29 -0.47
N GLU A 121 -9.59 -7.26 -1.34
CA GLU A 121 -9.97 -6.10 -2.15
C GLU A 121 -10.75 -5.06 -1.32
N THR A 122 -10.28 -4.72 -0.12
CA THR A 122 -10.83 -3.55 0.58
C THR A 122 -10.30 -2.30 -0.11
N THR A 123 -11.16 -1.64 -0.88
CA THR A 123 -10.85 -0.48 -1.71
C THR A 123 -10.64 0.77 -0.85
N HIS A 124 -9.49 0.87 -0.20
CA HIS A 124 -8.94 2.15 0.24
C HIS A 124 -7.58 2.33 -0.42
N TYR A 125 -7.50 3.27 -1.35
CA TYR A 125 -6.30 3.62 -2.11
C TYR A 125 -5.20 4.20 -1.20
N VAL A 126 -4.61 3.36 -0.34
CA VAL A 126 -3.36 3.67 0.34
C VAL A 126 -2.29 2.92 -0.44
N ARG A 127 -1.59 3.65 -1.31
CA ARG A 127 -0.39 3.12 -1.99
C ARG A 127 0.55 2.59 -0.90
N PRO A 128 0.86 1.28 -0.85
CA PRO A 128 1.82 0.78 0.10
C PRO A 128 3.18 1.46 -0.16
N PRO A 129 3.88 1.94 0.88
CA PRO A 129 5.26 2.37 0.71
C PRO A 129 6.08 1.20 0.19
N MET A 130 6.95 1.45 -0.80
CA MET A 130 7.91 0.46 -1.29
C MET A 130 8.71 -0.07 -0.12
N TYR A 131 8.49 -1.34 0.25
CA TYR A 131 9.30 -2.01 1.24
C TYR A 131 10.45 -2.71 0.53
N GLU A 132 11.67 -2.25 0.79
CA GLU A 132 12.87 -3.01 0.45
C GLU A 132 12.90 -4.21 1.42
N THR A 133 12.63 -5.40 0.90
CA THR A 133 12.89 -6.65 1.63
C THR A 133 14.36 -6.96 1.49
N CYS A 134 14.98 -7.49 2.55
CA CYS A 134 16.35 -8.00 2.57
C CYS A 134 16.71 -8.59 1.19
N THR A 135 17.44 -7.80 0.42
CA THR A 135 17.77 -8.09 -0.96
C THR A 135 18.72 -9.27 -0.93
N ASN A 136 18.21 -10.45 -1.29
CA ASN A 136 18.77 -11.37 -2.27
C ASN A 136 17.90 -12.64 -2.32
N ARG A 137 17.35 -12.93 -3.52
CA ARG A 137 16.40 -14.01 -3.86
C ARG A 137 14.93 -13.87 -3.45
N LEU A 138 14.36 -12.67 -3.52
CA LEU A 138 12.95 -12.60 -3.95
C LEU A 138 12.92 -12.97 -5.44
N LYS A 139 12.88 -14.27 -5.74
CA LYS A 139 12.26 -14.74 -6.98
C LYS A 139 10.89 -14.07 -6.96
N LYS A 140 10.70 -13.06 -7.80
CA LYS A 140 9.43 -12.34 -7.94
C LYS A 140 8.35 -13.41 -7.98
N GLN A 141 7.56 -13.53 -6.91
CA GLN A 141 6.35 -14.36 -6.93
C GLN A 141 5.38 -13.56 -7.79
N GLN A 142 5.64 -13.56 -9.10
CA GLN A 142 4.62 -13.25 -10.07
C GLN A 142 3.53 -14.29 -9.82
N CYS A 143 2.30 -13.85 -9.60
CA CYS A 143 1.15 -14.66 -9.97
C CYS A 143 1.21 -14.80 -11.50
N ALA A 144 2.15 -15.62 -11.95
CA ALA A 144 2.13 -16.18 -13.28
C ALA A 144 1.03 -17.23 -13.16
N LEU A 145 -0.15 -16.88 -13.65
CA LEU A 145 -1.03 -17.90 -14.17
C LEU A 145 -0.22 -18.55 -15.31
N GLU A 146 0.52 -19.60 -14.99
CA GLU A 146 1.19 -20.49 -15.94
C GLU A 146 0.08 -21.26 -16.66
N LEU A 147 -0.68 -20.52 -17.46
CA LEU A 147 -1.68 -21.05 -18.34
C LEU A 147 -0.92 -21.57 -19.54
N SER A 148 -0.70 -22.89 -19.58
CA SER A 148 -0.25 -23.52 -20.80
C SER A 148 -1.15 -23.05 -21.95
N VAL A 149 -0.56 -22.79 -23.12
CA VAL A 149 -1.32 -22.38 -24.32
C VAL A 149 -2.47 -23.37 -24.58
N VAL A 150 -2.24 -24.66 -24.27
CA VAL A 150 -3.26 -25.72 -24.30
C VAL A 150 -4.42 -25.42 -23.35
N TYR A 151 -4.15 -25.10 -22.08
CA TYR A 151 -5.21 -24.74 -21.15
C TYR A 151 -5.98 -23.52 -21.63
N ALA A 152 -5.28 -22.47 -22.10
CA ALA A 152 -5.92 -21.24 -22.56
C ALA A 152 -6.88 -21.50 -23.75
N VAL A 153 -6.46 -22.34 -24.70
CA VAL A 153 -7.28 -22.71 -25.85
C VAL A 153 -8.44 -23.59 -25.42
N VAL A 154 -8.18 -24.66 -24.66
CA VAL A 154 -9.21 -25.62 -24.23
C VAL A 154 -10.26 -24.95 -23.33
N SER A 155 -9.85 -24.12 -22.37
CA SER A 155 -10.79 -23.41 -21.49
C SER A 155 -11.65 -22.42 -22.26
N SER A 156 -11.09 -21.75 -23.27
CA SER A 156 -11.84 -20.82 -24.11
C SER A 156 -12.83 -21.58 -25.01
N CYS A 157 -12.41 -22.71 -25.60
CA CYS A 157 -13.26 -23.57 -26.41
C CYS A 157 -14.48 -24.08 -25.63
N ILE A 158 -14.27 -24.58 -24.41
CA ILE A 158 -15.34 -25.16 -23.59
C ILE A 158 -16.29 -24.08 -23.06
N SER A 159 -15.75 -22.98 -22.54
CA SER A 159 -16.56 -21.98 -21.84
C SER A 159 -17.21 -20.94 -22.76
N PHE A 160 -16.69 -20.77 -23.99
CA PHE A 160 -17.18 -19.72 -24.89
C PHE A 160 -17.63 -20.25 -26.25
N PHE A 161 -16.81 -21.04 -26.94
CA PHE A 161 -17.12 -21.46 -28.31
C PHE A 161 -18.20 -22.54 -28.36
N LEU A 162 -18.14 -23.57 -27.51
CA LEU A 162 -19.17 -24.60 -27.44
C LEU A 162 -20.57 -24.05 -27.11
N PRO A 163 -20.77 -23.25 -26.04
CA PRO A 163 -22.09 -22.67 -25.76
C PRO A 163 -22.55 -21.72 -26.87
N CYS A 164 -21.64 -20.95 -27.49
CA CYS A 164 -21.98 -20.07 -28.61
C CYS A 164 -22.48 -20.86 -29.84
N CYS A 165 -21.79 -21.93 -30.25
CA CYS A 165 -22.22 -22.77 -31.37
C CYS A 165 -23.58 -23.44 -31.10
N VAL A 166 -23.82 -23.92 -29.89
CA VAL A 166 -25.12 -24.51 -29.49
C VAL A 166 -26.24 -23.47 -29.59
N MET A 167 -26.02 -22.27 -29.06
CA MET A 167 -27.01 -21.19 -29.13
C MET A 167 -27.31 -20.80 -30.57
N LEU A 168 -26.29 -20.62 -31.42
CA LEU A 168 -26.48 -20.30 -32.84
C LEU A 168 -27.29 -21.38 -33.57
N ALA A 169 -27.00 -22.65 -33.33
CA ALA A 169 -27.75 -23.76 -33.94
C ALA A 169 -29.22 -23.77 -33.51
N ILE A 170 -29.50 -23.55 -32.21
CA ILE A 170 -30.88 -23.46 -31.70
C ILE A 170 -31.60 -22.27 -32.33
N TYR A 171 -30.97 -21.10 -32.38
CA TYR A 171 -31.55 -19.91 -33.00
C TYR A 171 -31.79 -20.10 -34.50
N SER A 172 -30.88 -20.72 -35.23
CA SER A 172 -31.08 -21.04 -36.65
C SER A 172 -32.28 -21.98 -36.86
N ARG A 173 -32.43 -23.02 -36.03
CA ARG A 173 -33.59 -23.93 -36.12
C ARG A 173 -34.89 -23.23 -35.79
N LEU A 174 -34.89 -22.38 -34.75
CA LEU A 174 -36.06 -21.59 -34.38
C LEU A 174 -36.45 -20.59 -35.48
N TYR A 175 -35.46 -19.93 -36.08
CA TYR A 175 -35.68 -19.00 -37.18
C TYR A 175 -36.27 -19.70 -38.41
N LEU A 176 -35.76 -20.88 -38.78
CA LEU A 176 -36.29 -21.66 -39.90
C LEU A 176 -37.71 -22.18 -39.61
N TYR A 177 -38.01 -22.56 -38.37
CA TYR A 177 -39.36 -22.95 -37.97
C TYR A 177 -40.34 -21.78 -38.10
N ALA A 178 -39.97 -20.61 -37.57
CA ALA A 178 -40.78 -19.40 -37.68
C ALA A 178 -40.98 -18.99 -39.14
N LYS A 179 -39.94 -19.05 -39.97
CA LYS A 179 -40.03 -18.73 -41.41
C LYS A 179 -40.98 -19.68 -42.14
N ARG A 180 -40.87 -21.00 -41.90
CA ARG A 180 -41.79 -21.99 -42.47
C ARG A 180 -43.24 -21.77 -42.05
N HIS A 181 -43.48 -21.39 -40.80
CA HIS A 181 -44.83 -21.12 -40.30
C HIS A 181 -45.48 -19.92 -41.00
N VAL A 182 -44.71 -18.87 -41.29
CA VAL A 182 -45.18 -17.70 -42.05
C VAL A 182 -45.44 -18.04 -43.52
N GLU A 183 -44.62 -18.90 -44.13
CA GLU A 183 -44.85 -19.36 -45.52
C GLU A 183 -46.01 -20.37 -45.63
N SER A 184 -46.43 -21.00 -44.53
CA SER A 184 -47.55 -21.95 -44.49
C SER A 184 -48.92 -21.33 -44.12
N ILE A 185 -48.97 -20.02 -43.92
CA ILE A 185 -50.18 -19.21 -43.70
C ILE A 185 -50.51 -18.47 -44.99
#